data_AF-A0AA97ARA0-F1
#
_entry.id   AF-A0AA97ARA0-F1
#
_cell.length_a   1.000
_cell.length_b   1.000
_cell.length_c   1.000
_cell.angle_alpha   90.00
_cell.angle_beta   90.00
_cell.angle_gamma   90.00
#
_symmetry.space_group_name_H-M   'P 1'
#
loop_
_entity.id
_entity.type
_entity.pdbx_description
1 polymer ?
#
loop_
_entity_poly.entity_id
_entity_poly.type
_entity_poly.pdbx_seq_one_letter_code
_entity_poly.pdbx_strand_id
1 'polypeptide(L)'
;MNTQSVCFNGQIAFVDAGVANSDALTAQFSSGTEVHLLDSFEDTVEQITQVLANRSNVSAVHIISHGGDGALQFGGETISDLSGYKAELQQWSNFLTSDADILLYGCNVAVNQVGQAFVNQLSQLTGADVAASDDLTGQGGDWDLEYQTGSIETAAIAATDYSSTLANFTVTSLDDTVNPSDGVITLREAINTANILDGTDNIFFAVNGTITLGGSELTISSDLNIFGNGASLTTISGNNASRVFSISSGTVTLSGLTVANGSNASGGGIDNAGTLSLLNCIVRDNLASDGSGNGFGGGILNQGTLTITGGTIRNNTALAHGGGIINTGSLTMTGVTVSDNAASGLNGNGGGLSNTGSLTINSSSFSNNTALFLGGGIISSAGSVTINGSTFTGNRADFGGGIFNAATLTITGSTLRDNRAGGGGSEGGGILNSGTLTATSVIFTGNQADQGGGLFNENEAVVDFCTFTNNQADDEGGGIFARGVLNLGSSYFQGNSAGVAGGGLYLTGSDAKVSLSTFLSNSASNGGAIGLGVSSGTSTLLVTDSVLRFNSATTSGGGIFAGAGDQVTLRRSQVRQNSAPSGVDLFGAYISGGFNLIGKGGGFTGIVNGVNGDVILVP
;
A
#
# COMPACT_ATOMS: atom_id res chain seq x y z
N MET A 1 31.05 44.82 -22.20
CA MET A 1 30.45 44.93 -23.54
C MET A 1 29.35 43.88 -23.63
N ASN A 2 28.15 44.35 -23.96
CA ASN A 2 26.89 43.65 -24.24
C ASN A 2 26.30 42.71 -23.19
N THR A 3 25.66 43.31 -22.17
CA THR A 3 24.43 42.76 -21.60
C THR A 3 23.28 43.18 -22.53
N GLN A 4 22.90 42.32 -23.48
CA GLN A 4 21.58 42.47 -24.10
C GLN A 4 20.56 42.09 -23.02
N SER A 5 19.89 43.11 -22.48
CA SER A 5 18.66 42.93 -21.72
C SER A 5 17.67 42.29 -22.70
N VAL A 6 17.38 41.00 -22.52
CA VAL A 6 16.38 40.33 -23.34
C VAL A 6 15.04 40.94 -22.97
N CYS A 7 14.39 41.62 -23.92
CA CYS A 7 13.14 42.31 -23.70
C CYS A 7 12.04 41.24 -23.66
N PHE A 8 11.36 41.08 -22.52
CA PHE A 8 10.16 40.26 -22.42
C PHE A 8 9.15 40.77 -23.45
N ASN A 9 8.71 39.90 -24.38
CA ASN A 9 7.84 40.29 -25.49
C ASN A 9 6.34 40.16 -25.15
N GLY A 10 6.00 39.88 -23.89
CA GLY A 10 4.63 39.68 -23.44
C GLY A 10 4.15 38.24 -23.55
N GLN A 11 4.94 37.29 -24.06
CA GLN A 11 4.52 35.92 -24.27
C GLN A 11 5.00 34.98 -23.16
N ILE A 12 4.13 34.05 -22.76
CA ILE A 12 4.44 33.02 -21.77
C ILE A 12 4.08 31.67 -22.36
N ALA A 13 4.97 30.68 -22.22
CA ALA A 13 4.75 29.31 -22.63
C ALA A 13 4.72 28.39 -21.42
N PHE A 14 3.74 27.51 -21.39
CA PHE A 14 3.58 26.44 -20.42
C PHE A 14 3.73 25.12 -21.16
N VAL A 15 4.76 24.36 -20.80
CA VAL A 15 5.05 23.06 -21.40
C VAL A 15 4.79 22.00 -20.35
N ASP A 16 3.91 21.05 -20.63
CA ASP A 16 3.75 19.87 -19.79
C ASP A 16 5.08 19.13 -19.67
N ALA A 17 5.57 18.88 -18.45
CA ALA A 17 6.77 18.06 -18.28
C ALA A 17 6.59 16.63 -18.81
N GLY A 18 5.33 16.18 -18.93
CA GLY A 18 4.93 14.86 -19.43
C GLY A 18 5.05 14.68 -20.93
N VAL A 19 5.19 15.73 -21.74
CA VAL A 19 5.44 15.56 -23.18
C VAL A 19 6.88 15.10 -23.41
N ALA A 20 7.07 14.16 -24.34
CA ALA A 20 8.39 13.64 -24.69
C ALA A 20 9.36 14.79 -25.00
N ASN A 21 10.61 14.73 -24.51
CA ASN A 21 11.65 15.75 -24.74
C ASN A 21 11.19 17.20 -24.49
N SER A 22 10.39 17.44 -23.44
CA SER A 22 9.92 18.77 -23.05
C SER A 22 11.05 19.81 -22.93
N ASP A 23 12.23 19.42 -22.45
CA ASP A 23 13.43 20.28 -22.46
C ASP A 23 13.80 20.80 -23.85
N ALA A 24 13.74 19.95 -24.88
CA ALA A 24 14.03 20.34 -26.26
C ALA A 24 12.96 21.28 -26.83
N LEU A 25 11.69 21.11 -26.41
CA LEU A 25 10.58 22.01 -26.78
C LEU A 25 10.70 23.38 -26.12
N THR A 26 11.06 23.44 -24.84
CA THR A 26 11.25 24.71 -24.14
C THR A 26 12.33 25.57 -24.80
N ALA A 27 13.35 24.93 -25.39
CA ALA A 27 14.44 25.60 -26.11
C ALA A 27 14.04 26.19 -27.48
N GLN A 28 12.85 25.87 -28.01
CA GLN A 28 12.37 26.36 -29.31
C GLN A 28 11.73 27.75 -29.22
N PHE A 29 11.35 28.17 -28.02
CA PHE A 29 10.77 29.49 -27.81
C PHE A 29 11.82 30.59 -27.97
N SER A 30 11.38 31.72 -28.50
CA SER A 30 12.25 32.89 -28.68
C SER A 30 12.80 33.36 -27.32
N SER A 31 13.99 33.95 -27.29
CA SER A 31 14.61 34.38 -26.03
C SER A 31 13.80 35.42 -25.23
N GLY A 32 12.81 36.07 -25.86
CA GLY A 32 11.88 37.01 -25.21
C GLY A 32 10.62 36.37 -24.62
N THR A 33 10.35 35.09 -24.90
CA THR A 33 9.22 34.33 -24.36
C THR A 33 9.63 33.71 -23.03
N GLU A 34 8.79 33.85 -22.01
CA GLU A 34 9.01 33.17 -20.75
C GLU A 34 8.47 31.74 -20.80
N VAL A 35 9.24 30.76 -20.34
CA VAL A 35 8.83 29.35 -20.42
C VAL A 35 8.79 28.73 -19.02
N HIS A 36 7.69 28.03 -18.72
CA HIS A 36 7.50 27.25 -17.49
C HIS A 36 7.21 25.80 -17.84
N LEU A 37 7.91 24.89 -17.18
CA LEU A 37 7.54 23.47 -17.16
C LEU A 37 6.47 23.27 -16.09
N LEU A 38 5.35 22.66 -16.47
CA LEU A 38 4.26 22.30 -15.56
C LEU A 38 4.59 20.97 -14.89
N ASP A 39 4.37 20.89 -13.58
CA ASP A 39 4.46 19.63 -12.84
C ASP A 39 3.25 18.75 -13.19
N SER A 40 3.51 17.57 -13.74
CA SER A 40 2.52 16.59 -14.19
C SER A 40 1.68 15.96 -13.06
N PHE A 41 1.98 16.27 -11.79
CA PHE A 41 1.26 15.74 -10.62
C PHE A 41 0.44 16.79 -9.84
N GLU A 42 0.49 18.06 -10.23
CA GLU A 42 -0.24 19.17 -9.59
C GLU A 42 -1.34 19.71 -10.53
N ASP A 43 -2.33 20.43 -10.00
CA ASP A 43 -3.43 20.99 -10.82
C ASP A 43 -2.88 22.00 -11.84
N THR A 44 -3.11 21.72 -13.13
CA THR A 44 -2.53 22.47 -14.23
C THR A 44 -3.05 23.91 -14.29
N VAL A 45 -4.38 24.08 -14.15
CA VAL A 45 -4.99 25.40 -14.25
C VAL A 45 -4.54 26.25 -13.06
N GLU A 46 -4.42 25.67 -11.87
CA GLU A 46 -3.87 26.35 -10.71
C GLU A 46 -2.43 26.82 -10.94
N GLN A 47 -1.55 25.94 -11.46
CA GLN A 47 -0.16 26.30 -11.77
C GLN A 47 -0.08 27.47 -12.76
N ILE A 48 -0.82 27.40 -13.88
CA ILE A 48 -0.86 28.48 -14.87
C ILE A 48 -1.39 29.78 -14.24
N THR A 49 -2.45 29.68 -13.44
CA THR A 49 -3.06 30.83 -12.75
C THR A 49 -2.06 31.51 -11.81
N GLN A 50 -1.29 30.75 -11.05
CA GLN A 50 -0.29 31.28 -10.11
C GLN A 50 0.85 32.02 -10.85
N VAL A 51 1.28 31.51 -12.01
CA VAL A 51 2.28 32.19 -12.84
C VAL A 51 1.72 33.48 -13.42
N LEU A 52 0.52 33.43 -14.04
CA LEU A 52 -0.11 34.60 -14.64
C LEU A 52 -0.44 35.68 -13.61
N ALA A 53 -0.79 35.32 -12.38
CA ALA A 53 -1.11 36.26 -11.31
C ALA A 53 0.03 37.22 -10.94
N ASN A 54 1.26 36.86 -11.29
CA ASN A 54 2.45 37.69 -11.06
C ASN A 54 2.83 38.53 -12.29
N ARG A 55 1.93 38.64 -13.28
CA ARG A 55 2.18 39.27 -14.59
C ARG A 55 1.15 40.30 -14.97
N SER A 56 1.49 41.09 -15.99
CA SER A 56 0.62 42.09 -16.59
C SER A 56 1.05 42.30 -18.04
N ASN A 57 0.11 42.65 -18.91
CA ASN A 57 0.33 42.85 -20.34
C ASN A 57 0.87 41.58 -21.04
N VAL A 58 0.31 40.42 -20.68
CA VAL A 58 0.61 39.17 -21.37
C VAL A 58 -0.14 39.17 -22.70
N SER A 59 0.59 39.22 -23.81
CA SER A 59 0.05 39.25 -25.17
C SER A 59 -0.18 37.86 -25.75
N ALA A 60 0.49 36.82 -25.22
CA ALA A 60 0.19 35.46 -25.62
C ALA A 60 0.47 34.44 -24.52
N VAL A 61 -0.36 33.39 -24.49
CA VAL A 61 -0.15 32.18 -23.69
C VAL A 61 -0.04 30.97 -24.61
N HIS A 62 1.13 30.34 -24.65
CA HIS A 62 1.35 29.09 -25.35
C HIS A 62 1.17 27.93 -24.37
N ILE A 63 0.40 26.92 -24.74
CA ILE A 63 0.13 25.75 -23.90
C ILE A 63 0.44 24.49 -24.71
N ILE A 64 1.48 23.77 -24.29
CA ILE A 64 2.03 22.61 -24.96
C ILE A 64 1.75 21.41 -24.08
N SER A 65 0.95 20.49 -24.61
CA SER A 65 0.43 19.33 -23.89
C SER A 65 0.12 18.24 -24.90
N HIS A 66 -0.23 17.04 -24.44
CA HIS A 66 -0.95 16.13 -25.33
C HIS A 66 -2.38 16.66 -25.57
N GLY A 67 -3.02 16.22 -26.65
CA GLY A 67 -4.38 16.65 -27.00
C GLY A 67 -5.30 15.52 -27.45
N GLY A 68 -6.58 15.87 -27.57
CA GLY A 68 -7.63 15.11 -28.24
C GLY A 68 -8.87 15.99 -28.46
N ASP A 69 -9.83 15.54 -29.26
CA ASP A 69 -11.02 16.34 -29.62
C ASP A 69 -11.77 16.86 -28.38
N GLY A 70 -11.63 18.17 -28.10
CA GLY A 70 -12.20 18.83 -26.93
C GLY A 70 -11.46 18.60 -25.61
N ALA A 71 -10.19 18.24 -25.64
CA ALA A 71 -9.40 17.99 -24.44
C ALA A 71 -7.93 18.37 -24.58
N LEU A 72 -7.36 18.90 -23.48
CA LEU A 72 -5.92 19.00 -23.26
C LEU A 72 -5.51 18.04 -22.14
N GLN A 73 -4.34 17.43 -22.28
CA GLN A 73 -3.84 16.45 -21.32
C GLN A 73 -2.46 16.87 -20.82
N PHE A 74 -2.34 17.02 -19.50
CA PHE A 74 -1.11 17.39 -18.82
C PHE A 74 -0.76 16.29 -17.82
N GLY A 75 0.26 15.49 -18.11
CA GLY A 75 0.60 14.37 -17.25
C GLY A 75 -0.61 13.48 -16.90
N GLY A 76 -0.98 13.46 -15.61
CA GLY A 76 -2.14 12.70 -15.11
C GLY A 76 -3.51 13.39 -15.20
N GLU A 77 -3.59 14.63 -15.66
CA GLU A 77 -4.82 15.45 -15.69
C GLU A 77 -5.38 15.65 -17.10
N THR A 78 -6.65 15.28 -17.31
CA THR A 78 -7.40 15.56 -18.55
C THR A 78 -8.35 16.74 -18.35
N ILE A 79 -8.14 17.83 -19.07
CA ILE A 79 -9.04 18.99 -19.08
C ILE A 79 -9.93 18.88 -20.32
N SER A 80 -11.15 18.35 -20.13
CA SER A 80 -12.19 18.25 -21.17
C SER A 80 -13.49 18.99 -20.83
N ASP A 81 -13.63 19.45 -19.58
CA ASP A 81 -14.71 20.32 -19.14
C ASP A 81 -14.13 21.53 -18.39
N LEU A 82 -14.40 22.73 -18.93
CA LEU A 82 -13.92 23.99 -18.36
C LEU A 82 -14.85 24.55 -17.28
N SER A 83 -15.98 23.90 -16.98
CA SER A 83 -16.98 24.40 -16.03
C SER A 83 -16.44 24.51 -14.60
N GLY A 84 -15.56 23.59 -14.19
CA GLY A 84 -14.91 23.57 -12.88
C GLY A 84 -13.88 24.68 -12.68
N TYR A 85 -13.28 25.17 -13.77
CA TYR A 85 -12.16 26.14 -13.77
C TYR A 85 -12.59 27.57 -14.10
N LYS A 86 -13.90 27.84 -14.04
CA LYS A 86 -14.46 29.10 -14.52
C LYS A 86 -13.86 30.31 -13.79
N ALA A 87 -13.62 30.22 -12.49
CA ALA A 87 -13.13 31.36 -11.71
C ALA A 87 -11.67 31.70 -12.07
N GLU A 88 -10.85 30.67 -12.22
CA GLU A 88 -9.44 30.73 -12.57
C GLU A 88 -9.26 31.25 -13.99
N LEU A 89 -9.98 30.70 -14.97
CA LEU A 89 -9.91 31.13 -16.37
C LEU A 89 -10.41 32.56 -16.56
N GLN A 90 -11.45 32.98 -15.84
CA GLN A 90 -11.89 34.38 -15.81
C GLN A 90 -10.89 35.29 -15.10
N GLN A 91 -10.08 34.76 -14.18
CA GLN A 91 -9.03 35.53 -13.54
C GLN A 91 -7.89 35.84 -14.52
N TRP A 92 -7.60 34.92 -15.47
CA TRP A 92 -6.54 35.10 -16.46
C TRP A 92 -6.72 36.40 -17.25
N SER A 93 -7.97 36.76 -17.58
CA SER A 93 -8.30 37.98 -18.34
C SER A 93 -7.76 39.27 -17.72
N ASN A 94 -7.47 39.29 -16.40
CA ASN A 94 -6.93 40.47 -15.73
C ASN A 94 -5.44 40.70 -16.01
N PHE A 95 -4.74 39.68 -16.51
CA PHE A 95 -3.30 39.70 -16.77
C PHE A 95 -2.99 39.78 -18.26
N LEU A 96 -3.95 39.37 -19.10
CA LEU A 96 -3.88 39.39 -20.56
C LEU A 96 -4.12 40.80 -21.14
N THR A 97 -3.53 41.10 -22.29
CA THR A 97 -3.91 42.27 -23.09
C THR A 97 -5.27 42.05 -23.76
N SER A 98 -5.88 43.12 -24.29
CA SER A 98 -7.20 43.03 -24.95
C SER A 98 -7.19 42.29 -26.29
N ASP A 99 -5.99 42.13 -26.86
CA ASP A 99 -5.64 41.44 -28.10
C ASP A 99 -4.75 40.22 -27.80
N ALA A 100 -4.91 39.62 -26.61
CA ALA A 100 -4.09 38.48 -26.22
C ALA A 100 -4.56 37.19 -26.92
N ASP A 101 -3.58 36.37 -27.28
CA ASP A 101 -3.80 35.05 -27.89
C ASP A 101 -3.55 33.92 -26.90
N ILE A 102 -4.28 32.81 -27.03
CA ILE A 102 -3.96 31.52 -26.39
C ILE A 102 -3.76 30.47 -27.47
N LEU A 103 -2.60 29.81 -27.48
CA LEU A 103 -2.21 28.84 -28.50
C LEU A 103 -2.10 27.46 -27.87
N LEU A 104 -2.93 26.51 -28.34
CA LEU A 104 -3.03 25.16 -27.80
C LEU A 104 -2.39 24.13 -28.76
N TYR A 105 -1.23 23.61 -28.37
CA TYR A 105 -0.41 22.72 -29.22
C TYR A 105 -0.68 21.22 -28.99
N GLY A 106 -1.85 20.87 -28.43
CA GLY A 106 -2.23 19.46 -28.30
C GLY A 106 -2.74 18.92 -29.64
N CYS A 107 -2.38 17.68 -29.99
CA CYS A 107 -2.93 17.03 -31.18
C CYS A 107 -4.46 17.02 -31.14
N ASN A 108 -5.11 17.31 -32.25
CA ASN A 108 -6.51 17.05 -32.51
C ASN A 108 -7.49 17.76 -31.55
N VAL A 109 -7.07 18.86 -30.91
CA VAL A 109 -7.89 19.57 -29.91
C VAL A 109 -9.20 20.09 -30.49
N ALA A 110 -9.19 20.51 -31.76
CA ALA A 110 -10.32 21.16 -32.43
C ALA A 110 -10.85 20.45 -33.69
N VAL A 111 -10.64 19.13 -33.81
CA VAL A 111 -11.03 18.32 -34.99
C VAL A 111 -12.50 18.49 -35.33
N ASN A 112 -13.40 18.28 -34.36
CA ASN A 112 -14.83 18.26 -34.59
C ASN A 112 -15.55 19.36 -33.81
N GLN A 113 -16.87 19.38 -33.94
CA GLN A 113 -17.73 20.36 -33.26
C GLN A 113 -17.58 20.33 -31.72
N VAL A 114 -17.19 19.18 -31.13
CA VAL A 114 -16.89 19.08 -29.70
C VAL A 114 -15.63 19.86 -29.35
N GLY A 115 -14.52 19.61 -30.04
CA GLY A 115 -13.27 20.36 -29.89
C GLY A 115 -13.41 21.85 -30.16
N GLN A 116 -14.11 22.20 -31.24
CA GLN A 116 -14.40 23.58 -31.55
C GLN A 116 -15.23 24.26 -30.45
N ALA A 117 -16.19 23.56 -29.84
CA ALA A 117 -16.95 24.09 -28.71
C ALA A 117 -16.07 24.30 -27.46
N PHE A 118 -15.14 23.39 -27.17
CA PHE A 118 -14.16 23.54 -26.10
C PHE A 118 -13.29 24.79 -26.30
N VAL A 119 -12.73 24.98 -27.50
CA VAL A 119 -11.92 26.16 -27.84
C VAL A 119 -12.73 27.45 -27.74
N ASN A 120 -13.97 27.44 -28.26
CA ASN A 120 -14.88 28.59 -28.15
C ASN A 120 -15.23 28.93 -26.69
N GLN A 121 -15.41 27.93 -25.83
CA GLN A 121 -15.69 28.14 -24.41
C GLN A 121 -14.47 28.71 -23.69
N LEU A 122 -13.26 28.24 -24.00
CA LEU A 122 -12.03 28.80 -23.43
C LEU A 122 -11.90 30.28 -23.79
N SER A 123 -12.07 30.64 -25.07
CA SER A 123 -12.07 32.04 -25.53
C SER A 123 -13.08 32.90 -24.77
N GLN A 124 -14.31 32.41 -24.58
CA GLN A 124 -15.35 33.14 -23.85
C GLN A 124 -15.01 33.34 -22.36
N LEU A 125 -14.33 32.38 -21.73
CA LEU A 125 -13.97 32.44 -20.32
C LEU A 125 -12.79 33.37 -20.07
N THR A 126 -11.78 33.35 -20.94
CA THR A 126 -10.55 34.14 -20.79
C THR A 126 -10.65 35.53 -21.42
N GLY A 127 -11.57 35.71 -22.38
CA GLY A 127 -11.69 36.92 -23.20
C GLY A 127 -10.59 37.07 -24.25
N ALA A 128 -9.75 36.04 -24.43
CA ALA A 128 -8.68 35.99 -25.41
C ALA A 128 -9.13 35.30 -26.70
N ASP A 129 -8.43 35.59 -27.79
CA ASP A 129 -8.53 34.82 -29.01
C ASP A 129 -7.72 33.52 -28.85
N VAL A 130 -8.23 32.39 -29.36
CA VAL A 130 -7.68 31.05 -29.08
C VAL A 130 -7.48 30.30 -30.37
N ALA A 131 -6.28 29.76 -30.57
CA ALA A 131 -5.93 28.86 -31.67
C ALA A 131 -5.63 27.46 -31.14
N ALA A 132 -6.03 26.42 -31.86
CA ALA A 132 -5.78 25.03 -31.50
C ALA A 132 -5.60 24.16 -32.75
N SER A 133 -4.80 23.10 -32.63
CA SER A 133 -4.61 22.13 -33.71
C SER A 133 -5.86 21.28 -33.92
N ASP A 134 -6.19 21.00 -35.18
CA ASP A 134 -7.24 20.08 -35.59
C ASP A 134 -6.70 18.74 -36.14
N ASP A 135 -5.38 18.52 -36.08
CA ASP A 135 -4.72 17.30 -36.53
C ASP A 135 -3.52 16.88 -35.62
N LEU A 136 -2.53 16.15 -36.15
CA LEU A 136 -1.37 15.73 -35.35
C LEU A 136 -0.35 16.87 -35.21
N THR A 137 -0.09 17.32 -33.98
CA THR A 137 0.99 18.27 -33.68
C THR A 137 2.33 17.56 -33.43
N GLY A 138 3.39 18.02 -34.11
CA GLY A 138 4.76 17.49 -33.98
C GLY A 138 5.17 16.52 -35.08
N GLN A 139 5.93 15.47 -34.75
CA GLN A 139 6.40 14.50 -35.74
C GLN A 139 5.22 13.75 -36.36
N GLY A 140 5.11 13.79 -37.69
CA GLY A 140 4.06 13.07 -38.44
C GLY A 140 2.79 13.88 -38.70
N GLY A 141 2.67 15.08 -38.16
CA GLY A 141 1.80 16.14 -38.68
C GLY A 141 2.59 17.45 -38.77
N ASP A 142 2.07 18.55 -38.21
CA ASP A 142 2.76 19.84 -38.25
C ASP A 142 2.60 20.66 -36.95
N TRP A 143 2.80 21.97 -37.00
CA TRP A 143 2.66 22.87 -35.84
C TRP A 143 1.66 24.00 -36.11
N ASP A 144 0.89 23.86 -37.18
CA ASP A 144 -0.15 24.80 -37.52
C ASP A 144 -1.32 24.61 -36.51
N LEU A 145 -2.06 25.70 -36.31
CA LEU A 145 -3.22 25.73 -35.42
C LEU A 145 -4.41 26.18 -36.26
N GLU A 146 -5.10 25.21 -36.84
CA GLU A 146 -6.05 25.39 -37.94
C GLU A 146 -7.35 26.04 -37.48
N TYR A 147 -7.79 25.71 -36.26
CA TYR A 147 -9.00 26.27 -35.69
C TYR A 147 -8.67 27.44 -34.79
N GLN A 148 -9.33 28.57 -35.04
CA GLN A 148 -9.12 29.80 -34.27
C GLN A 148 -10.43 30.52 -33.95
N THR A 149 -10.45 31.20 -32.81
CA THR A 149 -11.46 32.18 -32.45
C THR A 149 -10.88 33.58 -32.59
N GLY A 150 -11.59 34.50 -33.24
CA GLY A 150 -11.12 35.87 -33.44
C GLY A 150 -9.90 35.96 -34.37
N SER A 151 -9.01 36.91 -34.11
CA SER A 151 -7.78 37.11 -34.90
C SER A 151 -6.59 36.63 -34.09
N ILE A 152 -5.69 35.87 -34.69
CA ILE A 152 -4.48 35.39 -34.02
C ILE A 152 -3.28 36.15 -34.57
N GLU A 153 -2.72 37.06 -33.78
CA GLU A 153 -1.54 37.84 -34.16
C GLU A 153 -0.23 37.15 -33.80
N THR A 154 -0.27 36.26 -32.81
CA THR A 154 0.88 35.53 -32.31
C THR A 154 1.26 34.38 -33.24
N ALA A 155 2.55 34.32 -33.59
CA ALA A 155 3.07 33.22 -34.38
C ALA A 155 3.07 31.91 -33.59
N ALA A 156 2.57 30.84 -34.21
CA ALA A 156 2.76 29.49 -33.71
C ALA A 156 4.25 29.11 -33.67
N ILE A 157 4.65 28.27 -32.72
CA ILE A 157 6.00 27.71 -32.72
C ILE A 157 6.15 26.70 -33.86
N ALA A 158 7.37 26.51 -34.35
CA ALA A 158 7.70 25.44 -35.29
C ALA A 158 8.93 24.71 -34.75
N ALA A 159 8.70 23.70 -33.91
CA ALA A 159 9.79 22.94 -33.31
C ALA A 159 10.34 21.91 -34.30
N THR A 160 11.19 22.35 -35.23
CA THR A 160 11.72 21.50 -36.32
C THR A 160 12.61 20.36 -35.82
N ASP A 161 13.17 20.49 -34.62
CA ASP A 161 14.02 19.48 -33.99
C ASP A 161 13.23 18.57 -33.03
N TYR A 162 11.90 18.73 -32.95
CA TYR A 162 11.04 17.88 -32.14
C TYR A 162 10.65 16.61 -32.89
N SER A 163 11.20 15.48 -32.45
CA SER A 163 11.00 14.17 -33.07
C SER A 163 10.01 13.30 -32.31
N SER A 164 8.94 13.89 -31.77
CA SER A 164 7.85 13.17 -31.08
C SER A 164 6.51 13.79 -31.48
N THR A 165 5.41 13.10 -31.20
CA THR A 165 4.04 13.56 -31.53
C THR A 165 3.28 13.85 -30.25
N LEU A 166 2.52 14.94 -30.18
CA LEU A 166 1.73 15.32 -29.00
C LEU A 166 0.39 14.56 -28.92
N ALA A 167 0.35 13.35 -29.48
CA ALA A 167 -0.85 12.54 -29.64
C ALA A 167 -1.11 11.64 -28.43
N ASN A 168 -2.37 11.28 -28.23
CA ASN A 168 -2.79 10.24 -27.29
C ASN A 168 -3.36 9.05 -28.06
N PHE A 169 -3.23 7.84 -27.51
CA PHE A 169 -3.99 6.71 -28.00
C PHE A 169 -5.35 6.67 -27.31
N THR A 170 -6.44 6.68 -28.09
CA THR A 170 -7.79 6.48 -27.56
C THR A 170 -8.32 5.14 -28.02
N VAL A 171 -8.50 4.21 -27.09
CA VAL A 171 -9.11 2.91 -27.35
C VAL A 171 -10.59 3.09 -27.64
N THR A 172 -11.00 2.74 -28.86
CA THR A 172 -12.37 2.89 -29.36
C THR A 172 -13.11 1.56 -29.54
N SER A 173 -12.42 0.43 -29.36
CA SER A 173 -13.01 -0.91 -29.41
C SER A 173 -12.71 -1.74 -28.16
N LEU A 174 -13.64 -2.63 -27.81
CA LEU A 174 -13.46 -3.64 -26.77
C LEU A 174 -12.81 -4.93 -27.29
N ASP A 175 -12.60 -5.03 -28.60
CA ASP A 175 -11.97 -6.18 -29.23
C ASP A 175 -10.47 -6.25 -28.89
N ASP A 176 -9.92 -7.46 -28.91
CA ASP A 176 -8.48 -7.73 -28.73
C ASP A 176 -7.86 -8.24 -30.05
N THR A 177 -7.93 -7.41 -31.08
CA THR A 177 -7.42 -7.72 -32.42
C THR A 177 -6.43 -6.65 -32.88
N VAL A 178 -5.36 -7.05 -33.56
CA VAL A 178 -4.43 -6.11 -34.19
C VAL A 178 -4.76 -6.04 -35.68
N ASN A 179 -5.47 -4.99 -36.08
CA ASN A 179 -5.83 -4.70 -37.45
C ASN A 179 -5.91 -3.17 -37.68
N PRO A 180 -4.79 -2.51 -37.97
CA PRO A 180 -4.72 -1.04 -38.10
C PRO A 180 -5.57 -0.44 -39.24
N SER A 181 -6.32 -1.25 -39.99
CA SER A 181 -7.08 -0.85 -41.18
C SER A 181 -8.61 -0.95 -41.01
N ASP A 182 -9.12 -1.30 -39.84
CA ASP A 182 -10.57 -1.38 -39.59
C ASP A 182 -11.19 -0.08 -39.05
N GLY A 183 -10.37 0.95 -38.80
CA GLY A 183 -10.85 2.26 -38.35
C GLY A 183 -11.24 2.30 -36.87
N VAL A 184 -10.87 1.29 -36.08
CA VAL A 184 -10.92 1.35 -34.62
C VAL A 184 -9.50 1.21 -34.04
N ILE A 185 -9.35 1.54 -32.77
CA ILE A 185 -8.11 1.34 -32.02
C ILE A 185 -8.44 0.43 -30.84
N THR A 186 -7.85 -0.74 -30.81
CA THR A 186 -7.88 -1.65 -29.66
C THR A 186 -6.78 -1.28 -28.66
N LEU A 187 -6.91 -1.75 -27.42
CA LEU A 187 -5.85 -1.57 -26.41
C LEU A 187 -4.52 -2.21 -26.85
N ARG A 188 -4.57 -3.37 -27.51
CA ARG A 188 -3.37 -4.05 -27.96
C ARG A 188 -2.64 -3.28 -29.05
N GLU A 189 -3.37 -2.64 -29.97
CA GLU A 189 -2.78 -1.75 -30.98
C GLU A 189 -2.13 -0.54 -30.34
N ALA A 190 -2.83 0.14 -29.43
CA ALA A 190 -2.32 1.30 -28.71
C ALA A 190 -1.00 0.96 -27.96
N ILE A 191 -0.97 -0.16 -27.22
CA ILE A 191 0.24 -0.61 -26.52
C ILE A 191 1.37 -0.98 -27.49
N ASN A 192 1.06 -1.69 -28.59
CA ASN A 192 2.09 -2.07 -29.57
C ASN A 192 2.72 -0.84 -30.23
N THR A 193 1.95 0.21 -30.49
CA THR A 193 2.46 1.46 -31.02
C THR A 193 3.24 2.24 -29.96
N ALA A 194 2.74 2.35 -28.72
CA ALA A 194 3.48 3.01 -27.64
C ALA A 194 4.84 2.35 -27.36
N ASN A 195 4.94 1.02 -27.47
CA ASN A 195 6.20 0.29 -27.27
C ASN A 195 7.30 0.64 -28.29
N ILE A 196 6.96 1.26 -29.43
CA ILE A 196 7.93 1.65 -30.48
C ILE A 196 8.17 3.15 -30.55
N LEU A 197 7.42 3.95 -29.79
CA LEU A 197 7.62 5.40 -29.69
C LEU A 197 8.62 5.73 -28.58
N ASP A 198 9.27 6.88 -28.74
CA ASP A 198 10.17 7.43 -27.73
C ASP A 198 9.37 8.30 -26.74
N GLY A 199 9.77 8.27 -25.47
CA GLY A 199 9.13 9.04 -24.40
C GLY A 199 8.02 8.25 -23.68
N THR A 200 7.20 8.98 -22.92
CA THR A 200 6.05 8.41 -22.21
C THR A 200 4.79 8.63 -23.03
N ASP A 201 4.06 7.56 -23.32
CA ASP A 201 2.78 7.61 -24.03
C ASP A 201 1.59 7.50 -23.07
N ASN A 202 0.43 7.99 -23.51
CA ASN A 202 -0.82 7.89 -22.75
C ASN A 202 -1.91 7.17 -23.55
N ILE A 203 -2.61 6.25 -22.89
CA ILE A 203 -3.75 5.49 -23.43
C ILE A 203 -5.01 5.79 -22.62
N PHE A 204 -6.08 6.18 -23.32
CA PHE A 204 -7.42 6.43 -22.78
C PHE A 204 -8.47 5.52 -23.42
N PHE A 205 -9.71 5.53 -22.91
CA PHE A 205 -10.80 4.72 -23.43
C PHE A 205 -12.03 5.58 -23.79
N ALA A 206 -12.44 5.55 -25.05
CA ALA A 206 -13.73 6.09 -25.49
C ALA A 206 -14.91 5.12 -25.21
N VAL A 207 -14.60 3.89 -24.78
CA VAL A 207 -15.56 2.82 -24.54
C VAL A 207 -15.49 2.28 -23.11
N ASN A 208 -16.64 1.90 -22.57
CA ASN A 208 -16.75 1.18 -21.30
C ASN A 208 -17.07 -0.28 -21.57
N GLY A 209 -16.46 -1.18 -20.81
CA GLY A 209 -16.74 -2.61 -20.90
C GLY A 209 -15.55 -3.47 -20.50
N THR A 210 -15.64 -4.74 -20.90
CA THR A 210 -14.59 -5.73 -20.71
C THR A 210 -13.87 -5.99 -22.02
N ILE A 211 -12.58 -5.68 -22.08
CA ILE A 211 -11.65 -6.15 -23.11
C ILE A 211 -11.25 -7.57 -22.74
N THR A 212 -11.60 -8.54 -23.57
CA THR A 212 -11.29 -9.96 -23.32
C THR A 212 -10.13 -10.38 -24.22
N LEU A 213 -9.00 -10.74 -23.62
CA LEU A 213 -7.79 -11.05 -24.38
C LEU A 213 -7.93 -12.36 -25.18
N GLY A 214 -7.37 -12.36 -26.39
CA GLY A 214 -7.40 -13.47 -27.36
C GLY A 214 -6.43 -14.62 -27.06
N GLY A 215 -5.84 -14.67 -25.86
CA GLY A 215 -4.94 -15.74 -25.40
C GLY A 215 -3.47 -15.36 -25.30
N SER A 216 -3.11 -14.09 -25.50
CA SER A 216 -1.78 -13.55 -25.20
C SER A 216 -1.85 -12.37 -24.25
N GLU A 217 -0.81 -12.20 -23.44
CA GLU A 217 -0.67 -11.04 -22.55
C GLU A 217 -0.44 -9.73 -23.31
N LEU A 218 -0.68 -8.60 -22.65
CA LEU A 218 -0.31 -7.27 -23.11
C LEU A 218 1.08 -6.94 -22.57
N THR A 219 2.10 -6.98 -23.44
CA THR A 219 3.48 -6.65 -23.09
C THR A 219 3.71 -5.15 -23.18
N ILE A 220 4.27 -4.54 -22.13
CA ILE A 220 4.65 -3.13 -22.08
C ILE A 220 6.16 -3.07 -21.84
N SER A 221 6.88 -2.40 -22.74
CA SER A 221 8.34 -2.32 -22.74
C SER A 221 8.90 -0.89 -22.75
N SER A 222 8.04 0.13 -22.84
CA SER A 222 8.37 1.55 -22.77
C SER A 222 7.69 2.24 -21.58
N ASP A 223 7.92 3.53 -21.42
CA ASP A 223 7.20 4.35 -20.44
C ASP A 223 5.76 4.57 -20.94
N LEU A 224 4.77 4.24 -20.12
CA LEU A 224 3.37 4.18 -20.58
C LEU A 224 2.37 4.42 -19.45
N ASN A 225 1.41 5.30 -19.68
CA ASN A 225 0.26 5.48 -18.80
C ASN A 225 -1.02 4.96 -19.46
N ILE A 226 -1.82 4.21 -18.72
CA ILE A 226 -3.11 3.67 -19.15
C ILE A 226 -4.17 4.12 -18.15
N PHE A 227 -5.06 5.00 -18.60
CA PHE A 227 -6.12 5.61 -17.81
C PHE A 227 -7.47 4.99 -18.18
N GLY A 228 -7.95 4.05 -17.35
CA GLY A 228 -9.31 3.53 -17.46
C GLY A 228 -10.35 4.58 -17.06
N ASN A 229 -11.58 4.42 -17.52
CA ASN A 229 -12.71 5.29 -17.19
C ASN A 229 -13.23 5.12 -15.75
N GLY A 230 -12.55 4.32 -14.93
CA GLY A 230 -12.95 3.88 -13.60
C GLY A 230 -12.99 2.35 -13.50
N ALA A 231 -12.56 1.80 -12.36
CA ALA A 231 -12.37 0.36 -12.23
C ALA A 231 -13.65 -0.47 -12.44
N SER A 232 -14.85 0.14 -12.29
CA SER A 232 -16.13 -0.50 -12.59
C SER A 232 -16.54 -0.44 -14.08
N LEU A 233 -15.88 0.41 -14.87
CA LEU A 233 -16.21 0.72 -16.26
C LEU A 233 -15.20 0.14 -17.25
N THR A 234 -13.93 0.03 -16.86
CA THR A 234 -12.88 -0.53 -17.72
C THR A 234 -12.33 -1.80 -17.08
N THR A 235 -12.62 -2.96 -17.68
CA THR A 235 -12.04 -4.25 -17.28
C THR A 235 -11.18 -4.80 -18.42
N ILE A 236 -9.98 -5.25 -18.10
CA ILE A 236 -9.08 -5.93 -19.02
C ILE A 236 -8.91 -7.35 -18.48
N SER A 237 -9.35 -8.33 -19.27
CA SER A 237 -9.47 -9.70 -18.82
C SER A 237 -8.63 -10.69 -19.60
N GLY A 238 -7.79 -11.46 -18.90
CA GLY A 238 -6.98 -12.52 -19.49
C GLY A 238 -7.77 -13.77 -19.91
N ASN A 239 -9.10 -13.75 -19.76
CA ASN A 239 -10.02 -14.79 -20.18
C ASN A 239 -9.71 -16.21 -19.64
N ASN A 240 -9.06 -16.28 -18.48
CA ASN A 240 -8.48 -17.49 -17.89
C ASN A 240 -7.50 -18.23 -18.82
N ALA A 241 -7.02 -17.56 -19.88
CA ALA A 241 -6.21 -18.16 -20.94
C ALA A 241 -4.78 -17.60 -20.97
N SER A 242 -4.59 -16.36 -20.51
CA SER A 242 -3.28 -15.71 -20.45
C SER A 242 -3.16 -14.83 -19.21
N ARG A 243 -1.92 -14.46 -18.89
CA ARG A 243 -1.66 -13.28 -18.06
C ARG A 243 -2.26 -12.03 -18.73
N VAL A 244 -2.60 -11.01 -17.95
CA VAL A 244 -3.16 -9.77 -18.50
C VAL A 244 -2.05 -8.83 -18.94
N PHE A 245 -1.18 -8.42 -18.00
CA PHE A 245 -0.09 -7.48 -18.26
C PHE A 245 1.28 -8.07 -17.94
N SER A 246 2.26 -7.75 -18.78
CA SER A 246 3.67 -8.07 -18.60
C SER A 246 4.48 -6.80 -18.79
N ILE A 247 4.96 -6.22 -17.69
CA ILE A 247 5.76 -4.99 -17.68
C ILE A 247 7.23 -5.40 -17.69
N SER A 248 7.84 -5.45 -18.88
CA SER A 248 9.23 -5.91 -19.03
C SER A 248 10.26 -4.85 -18.64
N SER A 249 9.89 -3.58 -18.78
CA SER A 249 10.73 -2.40 -18.56
C SER A 249 9.84 -1.14 -18.50
N GLY A 250 10.47 0.03 -18.33
CA GLY A 250 9.79 1.32 -18.34
C GLY A 250 9.15 1.70 -17.01
N THR A 251 8.64 2.92 -16.98
CA THR A 251 7.82 3.51 -15.92
C THR A 251 6.38 3.52 -16.39
N VAL A 252 5.55 2.70 -15.75
CA VAL A 252 4.18 2.43 -16.18
C VAL A 252 3.19 2.86 -15.11
N THR A 253 2.13 3.58 -15.51
CA THR A 253 0.98 3.86 -14.65
C THR A 253 -0.26 3.16 -15.18
N LEU A 254 -0.91 2.37 -14.35
CA LEU A 254 -2.28 1.90 -14.59
C LEU A 254 -3.20 2.60 -13.61
N SER A 255 -4.19 3.33 -14.12
CA SER A 255 -5.12 4.10 -13.31
C SER A 255 -6.57 3.73 -13.61
N GLY A 256 -7.40 3.58 -12.58
CA GLY A 256 -8.85 3.50 -12.73
C GLY A 256 -9.33 2.34 -13.62
N LEU A 257 -8.68 1.18 -13.58
CA LEU A 257 -9.09 0.01 -14.35
C LEU A 257 -9.11 -1.27 -13.51
N THR A 258 -9.75 -2.32 -14.03
CA THR A 258 -9.74 -3.65 -13.45
C THR A 258 -8.90 -4.62 -14.29
N VAL A 259 -7.96 -5.32 -13.65
CA VAL A 259 -7.22 -6.46 -14.19
C VAL A 259 -7.85 -7.76 -13.67
N ALA A 260 -8.41 -8.58 -14.56
CA ALA A 260 -9.19 -9.74 -14.13
C ALA A 260 -9.01 -11.04 -14.91
N ASN A 261 -9.28 -12.17 -14.24
CA ASN A 261 -9.30 -13.50 -14.86
C ASN A 261 -8.03 -13.80 -15.67
N GLY A 262 -6.88 -13.31 -15.24
CA GLY A 262 -5.60 -13.68 -15.80
C GLY A 262 -5.15 -15.05 -15.29
N SER A 263 -4.46 -15.81 -16.13
CA SER A 263 -3.95 -17.14 -15.79
C SER A 263 -2.54 -17.36 -16.34
N ASN A 264 -1.59 -17.65 -15.47
CA ASN A 264 -0.21 -17.98 -15.83
C ASN A 264 0.46 -18.81 -14.73
N ALA A 265 1.69 -19.29 -14.92
CA ALA A 265 2.46 -19.91 -13.84
C ALA A 265 2.86 -18.88 -12.77
N SER A 266 3.10 -17.63 -13.18
CA SER A 266 3.47 -16.54 -12.27
C SER A 266 2.81 -15.21 -12.66
N GLY A 267 2.39 -14.43 -11.66
CA GLY A 267 1.76 -13.13 -11.89
C GLY A 267 0.47 -13.25 -12.70
N GLY A 268 -0.50 -14.04 -12.23
CA GLY A 268 -1.68 -14.41 -13.02
C GLY A 268 -2.35 -13.20 -13.70
N GLY A 269 -2.49 -12.09 -12.98
CA GLY A 269 -2.91 -10.80 -13.56
C GLY A 269 -1.75 -10.01 -14.16
N ILE A 270 -0.73 -9.72 -13.35
CA ILE A 270 0.36 -8.80 -13.69
C ILE A 270 1.71 -9.42 -13.32
N ASP A 271 2.68 -9.32 -14.23
CA ASP A 271 4.11 -9.53 -13.95
C ASP A 271 4.87 -8.23 -14.18
N ASN A 272 5.55 -7.75 -13.14
CA ASN A 272 6.27 -6.48 -13.15
C ASN A 272 7.77 -6.67 -12.95
N ALA A 273 8.55 -6.43 -14.00
CA ALA A 273 10.00 -6.29 -13.96
C ALA A 273 10.48 -4.82 -14.03
N GLY A 274 9.60 -3.89 -14.41
CA GLY A 274 9.86 -2.45 -14.50
C GLY A 274 9.46 -1.67 -13.24
N THR A 275 9.09 -0.40 -13.43
CA THR A 275 8.50 0.46 -12.40
C THR A 275 7.01 0.60 -12.69
N LEU A 276 6.14 0.10 -11.79
CA LEU A 276 4.70 0.09 -11.97
C LEU A 276 3.99 0.86 -10.86
N SER A 277 3.12 1.79 -11.25
CA SER A 277 2.18 2.48 -10.37
C SER A 277 0.75 2.01 -10.66
N LEU A 278 0.06 1.48 -9.64
CA LEU A 278 -1.35 1.15 -9.69
C LEU A 278 -2.14 2.19 -8.89
N LEU A 279 -2.95 3.00 -9.58
CA LEU A 279 -3.77 4.05 -8.97
C LEU A 279 -5.25 3.69 -9.04
N ASN A 280 -5.88 3.43 -7.89
CA ASN A 280 -7.31 3.10 -7.80
C ASN A 280 -7.75 1.93 -8.70
N CYS A 281 -6.84 0.98 -8.94
CA CYS A 281 -7.09 -0.19 -9.76
C CYS A 281 -7.68 -1.35 -8.94
N ILE A 282 -8.38 -2.26 -9.61
CA ILE A 282 -8.80 -3.54 -9.03
C ILE A 282 -8.03 -4.67 -9.71
N VAL A 283 -7.36 -5.54 -8.94
CA VAL A 283 -6.74 -6.78 -9.45
C VAL A 283 -7.50 -7.95 -8.86
N ARG A 284 -8.24 -8.68 -9.69
CA ARG A 284 -9.17 -9.70 -9.19
C ARG A 284 -9.27 -10.99 -9.97
N ASP A 285 -9.65 -12.05 -9.27
CA ASP A 285 -10.03 -13.33 -9.87
C ASP A 285 -8.92 -13.91 -10.79
N ASN A 286 -7.65 -13.58 -10.52
CA ASN A 286 -6.51 -14.06 -11.28
C ASN A 286 -5.91 -15.32 -10.64
N LEU A 287 -5.33 -16.19 -11.46
CA LEU A 287 -4.79 -17.49 -11.06
C LEU A 287 -3.32 -17.62 -11.45
N ALA A 288 -2.48 -17.99 -10.48
CA ALA A 288 -1.13 -18.49 -10.71
C ALA A 288 -1.08 -20.01 -10.54
N SER A 289 -0.89 -20.74 -11.64
CA SER A 289 -0.74 -22.20 -11.69
C SER A 289 0.14 -22.66 -12.86
N ASP A 290 1.11 -23.52 -12.59
CA ASP A 290 1.93 -24.20 -13.60
C ASP A 290 1.40 -25.60 -14.00
N GLY A 291 0.23 -25.99 -13.48
CA GLY A 291 -0.38 -27.31 -13.66
C GLY A 291 0.27 -28.45 -12.86
N SER A 292 1.40 -28.22 -12.18
CA SER A 292 2.09 -29.18 -11.31
C SER A 292 1.78 -28.97 -9.82
N GLY A 293 0.90 -28.02 -9.50
CA GLY A 293 0.57 -27.63 -8.14
C GLY A 293 1.41 -26.48 -7.60
N ASN A 294 2.21 -25.81 -8.44
CA ASN A 294 2.93 -24.59 -8.09
C ASN A 294 2.32 -23.37 -8.80
N GLY A 295 2.60 -22.18 -8.28
CA GLY A 295 2.23 -20.92 -8.89
C GLY A 295 2.52 -19.74 -7.96
N PHE A 296 3.01 -18.64 -8.51
CA PHE A 296 3.54 -17.51 -7.72
C PHE A 296 2.84 -16.20 -8.08
N GLY A 297 2.26 -15.50 -7.12
CA GLY A 297 1.59 -14.21 -7.38
C GLY A 297 0.30 -14.41 -8.17
N GLY A 298 -0.78 -14.81 -7.50
CA GLY A 298 -2.06 -15.05 -8.17
C GLY A 298 -2.55 -13.80 -8.90
N GLY A 299 -2.51 -12.66 -8.22
CA GLY A 299 -2.78 -11.34 -8.82
C GLY A 299 -1.54 -10.76 -9.47
N ILE A 300 -0.49 -10.56 -8.67
CA ILE A 300 0.70 -9.79 -9.08
C ILE A 300 1.98 -10.53 -8.70
N LEU A 301 2.91 -10.63 -9.64
CA LEU A 301 4.33 -10.88 -9.39
C LEU A 301 5.08 -9.55 -9.55
N ASN A 302 5.73 -9.09 -8.48
CA ASN A 302 6.59 -7.91 -8.51
C ASN A 302 8.06 -8.28 -8.32
N GLN A 303 8.84 -8.10 -9.38
CA GLN A 303 10.30 -8.25 -9.41
C GLN A 303 11.03 -6.90 -9.48
N GLY A 304 10.36 -5.87 -10.01
CA GLY A 304 10.84 -4.49 -10.07
C GLY A 304 10.34 -3.62 -8.92
N THR A 305 9.93 -2.39 -9.24
CA THR A 305 9.33 -1.44 -8.28
C THR A 305 7.84 -1.38 -8.49
N LEU A 306 7.06 -1.54 -7.42
CA LEU A 306 5.60 -1.45 -7.44
C LEU A 306 5.11 -0.48 -6.38
N THR A 307 4.33 0.51 -6.81
CA THR A 307 3.58 1.41 -5.95
C THR A 307 2.09 1.19 -6.16
N ILE A 308 1.34 0.99 -5.09
CA ILE A 308 -0.12 0.81 -5.14
C ILE A 308 -0.77 1.85 -4.24
N THR A 309 -1.58 2.71 -4.83
CA THR A 309 -2.31 3.76 -4.13
C THR A 309 -3.81 3.57 -4.32
N GLY A 310 -4.51 3.30 -3.22
CA GLY A 310 -5.93 2.95 -3.25
C GLY A 310 -6.20 1.59 -3.89
N GLY A 311 -7.43 1.38 -4.35
CA GLY A 311 -7.80 0.19 -5.10
C GLY A 311 -7.98 -1.08 -4.27
N THR A 312 -8.11 -2.23 -4.94
CA THR A 312 -8.40 -3.51 -4.31
C THR A 312 -7.73 -4.69 -5.01
N ILE A 313 -7.09 -5.57 -4.24
CA ILE A 313 -6.51 -6.83 -4.73
C ILE A 313 -7.29 -7.95 -4.09
N ARG A 314 -8.13 -8.65 -4.86
CA ARG A 314 -9.07 -9.63 -4.28
C ARG A 314 -9.35 -10.88 -5.08
N ASN A 315 -9.73 -11.95 -4.39
CA ASN A 315 -10.08 -13.24 -5.01
C ASN A 315 -8.98 -13.81 -5.92
N ASN A 316 -7.72 -13.41 -5.73
CA ASN A 316 -6.63 -13.97 -6.52
C ASN A 316 -6.12 -15.24 -5.84
N THR A 317 -5.72 -16.21 -6.65
CA THR A 317 -5.27 -17.52 -6.16
C THR A 317 -3.91 -17.87 -6.72
N ALA A 318 -3.00 -18.30 -5.86
CA ALA A 318 -1.74 -18.92 -6.22
C ALA A 318 -1.67 -20.32 -5.63
N LEU A 319 -1.13 -21.29 -6.37
CA LEU A 319 -0.95 -22.63 -5.81
C LEU A 319 0.29 -22.75 -4.89
N ALA A 320 1.24 -21.83 -4.92
CA ALA A 320 2.39 -21.84 -4.01
C ALA A 320 2.48 -20.59 -3.12
N HIS A 321 2.82 -19.42 -3.66
CA HIS A 321 3.11 -18.26 -2.82
C HIS A 321 2.47 -16.98 -3.34
N GLY A 322 2.00 -16.14 -2.42
CA GLY A 322 1.44 -14.83 -2.75
C GLY A 322 0.12 -14.97 -3.49
N GLY A 323 -0.96 -15.37 -2.79
CA GLY A 323 -2.28 -15.51 -3.42
C GLY A 323 -2.71 -14.22 -4.12
N GLY A 324 -2.57 -13.08 -3.42
CA GLY A 324 -2.71 -11.76 -4.02
C GLY A 324 -1.43 -11.32 -4.73
N ILE A 325 -0.36 -11.15 -3.95
CA ILE A 325 0.89 -10.55 -4.41
C ILE A 325 2.08 -11.41 -3.98
N ILE A 326 3.05 -11.60 -4.87
CA ILE A 326 4.41 -11.95 -4.49
C ILE A 326 5.34 -10.76 -4.80
N ASN A 327 6.15 -10.38 -3.82
CA ASN A 327 7.10 -9.28 -3.93
C ASN A 327 8.52 -9.79 -3.70
N THR A 328 9.32 -9.77 -4.77
CA THR A 328 10.77 -10.02 -4.71
C THR A 328 11.59 -8.74 -4.92
N GLY A 329 10.95 -7.67 -5.42
CA GLY A 329 11.54 -6.35 -5.61
C GLY A 329 11.18 -5.35 -4.48
N SER A 330 10.76 -4.15 -4.85
CA SER A 330 10.31 -3.11 -3.92
C SER A 330 8.81 -2.88 -4.04
N LEU A 331 8.10 -2.91 -2.91
CA LEU A 331 6.66 -2.69 -2.85
C LEU A 331 6.28 -1.63 -1.82
N THR A 332 5.57 -0.60 -2.27
CA THR A 332 4.91 0.39 -1.40
C THR A 332 3.39 0.34 -1.63
N MET A 333 2.63 0.24 -0.54
CA MET A 333 1.17 0.20 -0.56
C MET A 333 0.59 1.29 0.35
N THR A 334 -0.35 2.08 -0.16
CA THR A 334 -1.03 3.13 0.60
C THR A 334 -2.54 3.07 0.35
N GLY A 335 -3.35 2.89 1.40
CA GLY A 335 -4.81 2.91 1.27
C GLY A 335 -5.41 1.72 0.51
N VAL A 336 -4.70 0.59 0.45
CA VAL A 336 -5.08 -0.56 -0.38
C VAL A 336 -5.92 -1.56 0.41
N THR A 337 -6.93 -2.17 -0.22
CA THR A 337 -7.62 -3.34 0.33
C THR A 337 -7.11 -4.62 -0.34
N VAL A 338 -6.58 -5.56 0.44
CA VAL A 338 -6.16 -6.90 0.02
C VAL A 338 -7.08 -7.92 0.66
N SER A 339 -8.02 -8.48 -0.10
CA SER A 339 -9.07 -9.34 0.48
C SER A 339 -9.30 -10.66 -0.23
N ASP A 340 -9.63 -11.69 0.53
CA ASP A 340 -10.11 -12.97 -0.02
C ASP A 340 -9.14 -13.62 -1.02
N ASN A 341 -7.84 -13.34 -0.89
CA ASN A 341 -6.81 -13.98 -1.71
C ASN A 341 -6.33 -15.28 -1.05
N ALA A 342 -5.92 -16.24 -1.88
CA ALA A 342 -5.61 -17.59 -1.43
C ALA A 342 -4.27 -18.11 -1.96
N ALA A 343 -3.41 -18.61 -1.07
CA ALA A 343 -2.29 -19.47 -1.40
C ALA A 343 -2.69 -20.93 -1.07
N SER A 344 -3.25 -21.63 -2.06
CA SER A 344 -4.10 -22.80 -1.84
C SER A 344 -3.45 -24.17 -2.07
N GLY A 345 -2.20 -24.24 -2.53
CA GLY A 345 -1.49 -25.52 -2.61
C GLY A 345 -0.80 -25.89 -1.30
N LEU A 346 -0.27 -27.12 -1.24
CA LEU A 346 0.20 -27.74 0.01
C LEU A 346 1.30 -26.95 0.74
N ASN A 347 2.10 -26.17 0.02
CA ASN A 347 3.13 -25.29 0.58
C ASN A 347 2.72 -23.79 0.45
N GLY A 348 1.41 -23.56 0.48
CA GLY A 348 0.75 -22.27 0.32
C GLY A 348 1.22 -21.24 1.36
N ASN A 349 1.94 -20.20 0.95
CA ASN A 349 2.39 -19.13 1.84
C ASN A 349 1.93 -17.75 1.37
N GLY A 350 1.59 -16.86 2.31
CA GLY A 350 1.21 -15.48 1.99
C GLY A 350 -0.09 -15.43 1.21
N GLY A 351 -1.22 -15.69 1.89
CA GLY A 351 -2.54 -15.69 1.25
C GLY A 351 -2.81 -14.34 0.56
N GLY A 352 -2.57 -13.25 1.28
CA GLY A 352 -2.60 -11.90 0.73
C GLY A 352 -1.31 -11.55 0.01
N LEU A 353 -0.18 -11.66 0.70
CA LEU A 353 1.11 -11.20 0.20
C LEU A 353 2.27 -12.09 0.70
N SER A 354 3.17 -12.46 -0.21
CA SER A 354 4.45 -13.10 0.10
C SER A 354 5.61 -12.16 -0.22
N ASN A 355 6.42 -11.81 0.77
CA ASN A 355 7.53 -10.87 0.63
C ASN A 355 8.90 -11.54 0.83
N THR A 356 9.77 -11.36 -0.15
CA THR A 356 11.21 -11.62 -0.05
C THR A 356 12.06 -10.38 -0.37
N GLY A 357 11.42 -9.26 -0.70
CA GLY A 357 12.05 -7.99 -1.03
C GLY A 357 11.82 -6.91 0.05
N SER A 358 11.78 -5.64 -0.37
CA SER A 358 11.44 -4.50 0.50
C SER A 358 9.93 -4.24 0.50
N LEU A 359 9.35 -4.00 1.68
CA LEU A 359 7.91 -3.82 1.83
C LEU A 359 7.57 -2.67 2.79
N THR A 360 6.81 -1.71 2.28
CA THR A 360 6.19 -0.65 3.09
C THR A 360 4.67 -0.64 2.89
N ILE A 361 3.92 -0.69 3.99
CA ILE A 361 2.45 -0.69 3.98
C ILE A 361 1.96 0.44 4.88
N ASN A 362 1.15 1.33 4.32
CA ASN A 362 0.53 2.44 5.05
C ASN A 362 -0.98 2.40 4.88
N SER A 363 -1.70 2.58 5.99
CA SER A 363 -3.15 2.80 6.01
C SER A 363 -3.95 1.79 5.16
N SER A 364 -3.53 0.53 5.14
CA SER A 364 -4.08 -0.51 4.26
C SER A 364 -4.80 -1.59 5.06
N SER A 365 -5.64 -2.39 4.39
CA SER A 365 -6.43 -3.46 5.00
C SER A 365 -6.15 -4.80 4.34
N PHE A 366 -5.84 -5.82 5.15
CA PHE A 366 -5.71 -7.22 4.75
C PHE A 366 -6.82 -8.03 5.41
N SER A 367 -7.77 -8.54 4.63
CA SER A 367 -8.93 -9.26 5.19
C SER A 367 -9.24 -10.59 4.54
N ASN A 368 -9.53 -11.62 5.36
CA ASN A 368 -9.96 -12.94 4.91
C ASN A 368 -8.99 -13.63 3.92
N ASN A 369 -7.72 -13.24 3.93
CA ASN A 369 -6.73 -13.91 3.10
C ASN A 369 -6.34 -15.24 3.76
N THR A 370 -6.15 -16.27 2.94
CA THR A 370 -5.92 -17.64 3.42
C THR A 370 -4.66 -18.23 2.80
N ALA A 371 -3.77 -18.72 3.64
CA ALA A 371 -2.65 -19.58 3.26
C ALA A 371 -2.84 -20.94 3.91
N LEU A 372 -2.34 -22.02 3.28
CA LEU A 372 -2.36 -23.33 3.93
C LEU A 372 -1.26 -23.51 4.97
N PHE A 373 -0.15 -22.78 4.88
CA PHE A 373 0.99 -22.99 5.76
C PHE A 373 1.39 -21.71 6.51
N LEU A 374 2.04 -20.75 5.85
CA LEU A 374 2.57 -19.57 6.54
C LEU A 374 1.89 -18.27 6.10
N GLY A 375 1.53 -17.42 7.05
CA GLY A 375 1.13 -16.03 6.79
C GLY A 375 -0.18 -15.92 6.02
N GLY A 376 -1.31 -15.88 6.73
CA GLY A 376 -2.61 -15.77 6.07
C GLY A 376 -2.76 -14.44 5.34
N GLY A 377 -2.46 -13.35 6.03
CA GLY A 377 -2.35 -12.03 5.45
C GLY A 377 -1.02 -11.86 4.73
N ILE A 378 0.08 -11.90 5.50
CA ILE A 378 1.43 -11.65 5.00
C ILE A 378 2.40 -12.73 5.50
N ILE A 379 3.29 -13.18 4.63
CA ILE A 379 4.59 -13.72 5.03
C ILE A 379 5.70 -12.77 4.61
N SER A 380 6.65 -12.51 5.51
CA SER A 380 7.93 -11.90 5.14
C SER A 380 9.09 -12.81 5.53
N SER A 381 9.88 -13.23 4.55
CA SER A 381 11.04 -14.11 4.76
C SER A 381 12.38 -13.41 4.60
N ALA A 382 12.39 -12.17 4.10
CA ALA A 382 13.59 -11.36 3.95
C ALA A 382 13.25 -9.85 3.89
N GLY A 383 14.29 -9.01 3.95
CA GLY A 383 14.17 -7.56 3.85
C GLY A 383 13.69 -6.86 5.13
N SER A 384 13.53 -5.55 5.04
CA SER A 384 12.89 -4.73 6.08
C SER A 384 11.41 -4.55 5.72
N VAL A 385 10.53 -4.82 6.68
CA VAL A 385 9.09 -4.63 6.53
C VAL A 385 8.62 -3.55 7.48
N THR A 386 7.96 -2.54 6.93
CA THR A 386 7.33 -1.46 7.70
C THR A 386 5.83 -1.45 7.47
N ILE A 387 5.05 -1.49 8.56
CA ILE A 387 3.59 -1.46 8.53
C ILE A 387 3.08 -0.35 9.45
N ASN A 388 2.39 0.65 8.90
CA ASN A 388 1.86 1.78 9.64
C ASN A 388 0.36 1.91 9.47
N GLY A 389 -0.37 2.11 10.57
CA GLY A 389 -1.79 2.48 10.52
C GLY A 389 -2.69 1.47 9.81
N SER A 390 -2.30 0.20 9.74
CA SER A 390 -2.95 -0.80 8.87
C SER A 390 -3.76 -1.81 9.68
N THR A 391 -4.67 -2.53 9.01
CA THR A 391 -5.56 -3.51 9.65
C THR A 391 -5.43 -4.89 9.03
N PHE A 392 -5.36 -5.93 9.87
CA PHE A 392 -5.35 -7.33 9.49
C PHE A 392 -6.55 -8.02 10.14
N THR A 393 -7.54 -8.43 9.37
CA THR A 393 -8.79 -9.01 9.89
C THR A 393 -9.09 -10.39 9.32
N GLY A 394 -9.35 -11.38 10.17
CA GLY A 394 -9.92 -12.65 9.70
C GLY A 394 -9.00 -13.45 8.78
N ASN A 395 -7.70 -13.16 8.77
CA ASN A 395 -6.75 -13.90 7.94
C ASN A 395 -6.41 -15.23 8.59
N ARG A 396 -6.09 -16.25 7.77
CA ARG A 396 -5.90 -17.62 8.21
C ARG A 396 -4.68 -18.29 7.60
N ALA A 397 -3.90 -18.97 8.45
CA ALA A 397 -2.82 -19.89 8.07
C ALA A 397 -2.64 -20.95 9.17
N ASP A 398 -1.71 -21.89 9.02
CA ASP A 398 -1.31 -22.78 10.13
C ASP A 398 -0.35 -22.06 11.08
N PHE A 399 0.45 -21.13 10.55
CA PHE A 399 1.45 -20.36 11.29
C PHE A 399 1.38 -18.88 10.90
N GLY A 400 1.19 -17.99 11.87
CA GLY A 400 1.04 -16.56 11.61
C GLY A 400 -0.27 -16.26 10.87
N GLY A 401 -1.41 -16.42 11.55
CA GLY A 401 -2.73 -16.25 10.95
C GLY A 401 -2.88 -14.89 10.23
N GLY A 402 -2.48 -13.82 10.91
CA GLY A 402 -2.33 -12.50 10.31
C GLY A 402 -1.01 -12.37 9.56
N ILE A 403 0.10 -12.44 10.29
CA ILE A 403 1.44 -12.19 9.79
C ILE A 403 2.40 -13.28 10.25
N PHE A 404 3.19 -13.82 9.34
CA PHE A 404 4.39 -14.59 9.64
C PHE A 404 5.63 -13.74 9.33
N ASN A 405 6.46 -13.48 10.34
CA ASN A 405 7.70 -12.73 10.20
C ASN A 405 8.93 -13.62 10.43
N ALA A 406 9.74 -13.81 9.39
CA ALA A 406 11.08 -14.40 9.46
C ALA A 406 12.19 -13.35 9.20
N ALA A 407 11.82 -12.07 9.08
CA ALA A 407 12.70 -10.97 8.71
C ALA A 407 12.74 -9.90 9.83
N THR A 408 13.05 -8.64 9.48
CA THR A 408 12.89 -7.50 10.40
C THR A 408 11.54 -6.83 10.13
N LEU A 409 10.66 -6.84 11.13
CA LEU A 409 9.33 -6.23 11.06
C LEU A 409 9.21 -5.08 12.06
N THR A 410 8.89 -3.89 11.54
CA THR A 410 8.40 -2.76 12.34
C THR A 410 6.92 -2.54 12.05
N ILE A 411 6.09 -2.58 13.09
CA ILE A 411 4.65 -2.35 12.98
C ILE A 411 4.19 -1.31 14.00
N THR A 412 3.55 -0.25 13.50
CA THR A 412 3.13 0.90 14.32
C THR A 412 1.67 1.24 14.09
N GLY A 413 0.94 1.53 15.18
CA GLY A 413 -0.43 2.09 15.11
C GLY A 413 -1.43 1.21 14.35
N SER A 414 -1.20 -0.10 14.32
CA SER A 414 -1.93 -1.05 13.48
C SER A 414 -2.83 -1.97 14.32
N THR A 415 -3.79 -2.63 13.67
CA THR A 415 -4.73 -3.55 14.34
C THR A 415 -4.68 -4.94 13.71
N LEU A 416 -4.49 -5.97 14.54
CA LEU A 416 -4.65 -7.37 14.18
C LEU A 416 -5.86 -7.93 14.91
N ARG A 417 -6.91 -8.25 14.15
CA ARG A 417 -8.20 -8.68 14.66
C ARG A 417 -8.66 -10.01 14.09
N ASP A 418 -9.16 -10.89 14.94
CA ASP A 418 -9.84 -12.13 14.55
C ASP A 418 -9.03 -13.00 13.58
N ASN A 419 -7.70 -12.88 13.58
CA ASN A 419 -6.83 -13.71 12.76
C ASN A 419 -6.61 -15.07 13.43
N ARG A 420 -6.45 -16.11 12.62
CA ARG A 420 -6.42 -17.49 13.12
C ARG A 420 -5.23 -18.26 12.55
N ALA A 421 -4.37 -18.74 13.45
CA ALA A 421 -3.52 -19.88 13.17
C ALA A 421 -4.36 -21.15 13.41
N GLY A 422 -4.45 -22.08 12.46
CA GLY A 422 -5.41 -23.18 12.55
C GLY A 422 -4.99 -24.46 11.86
N GLY A 423 -4.37 -25.35 12.63
CA GLY A 423 -3.90 -26.70 12.34
C GLY A 423 -3.38 -27.30 13.65
N GLY A 424 -3.01 -28.58 13.72
CA GLY A 424 -2.45 -29.13 14.96
C GLY A 424 -1.05 -28.56 15.24
N GLY A 425 -0.84 -27.90 16.38
CA GLY A 425 0.42 -27.24 16.73
C GLY A 425 0.56 -25.85 16.10
N SER A 426 -0.56 -25.14 15.93
CA SER A 426 -0.61 -23.85 15.25
C SER A 426 -0.12 -22.69 16.15
N GLU A 427 0.68 -21.79 15.58
CA GLU A 427 1.39 -20.75 16.34
C GLU A 427 1.08 -19.35 15.78
N GLY A 428 0.84 -18.38 16.66
CA GLY A 428 0.75 -16.96 16.33
C GLY A 428 -0.52 -16.57 15.58
N GLY A 429 -1.63 -16.43 16.29
CA GLY A 429 -2.92 -16.10 15.66
C GLY A 429 -2.88 -14.75 14.94
N GLY A 430 -2.42 -13.71 15.65
CA GLY A 430 -2.12 -12.41 15.06
C GLY A 430 -0.79 -12.42 14.32
N ILE A 431 0.32 -12.60 15.06
CA ILE A 431 1.68 -12.62 14.51
C ILE A 431 2.42 -13.87 15.00
N LEU A 432 3.13 -14.53 14.11
CA LEU A 432 4.26 -15.39 14.46
C LEU A 432 5.57 -14.67 14.09
N ASN A 433 6.44 -14.47 15.09
CA ASN A 433 7.75 -13.85 14.93
C ASN A 433 8.90 -14.85 15.11
N SER A 434 9.49 -15.27 14.00
CA SER A 434 10.76 -16.00 13.91
C SER A 434 11.92 -15.11 13.46
N GLY A 435 11.73 -13.78 13.40
CA GLY A 435 12.76 -12.79 13.10
C GLY A 435 12.93 -11.78 14.24
N THR A 436 13.08 -10.51 13.87
CA THR A 436 13.06 -9.39 14.82
C THR A 436 11.77 -8.60 14.65
N LEU A 437 11.07 -8.35 15.76
CA LEU A 437 9.83 -7.59 15.79
C LEU A 437 9.98 -6.33 16.65
N THR A 438 9.59 -5.18 16.10
CA THR A 438 9.27 -3.98 16.88
C THR A 438 7.80 -3.64 16.66
N ALA A 439 6.99 -3.79 17.71
CA ALA A 439 5.57 -3.46 17.72
C ALA A 439 5.29 -2.29 18.66
N THR A 440 4.75 -1.19 18.11
CA THR A 440 4.46 0.03 18.87
C THR A 440 3.02 0.46 18.67
N SER A 441 2.26 0.65 19.74
CA SER A 441 0.85 1.09 19.65
C SER A 441 -0.01 0.17 18.77
N VAL A 442 0.23 -1.14 18.84
CA VAL A 442 -0.50 -2.15 18.06
C VAL A 442 -1.61 -2.76 18.92
N ILE A 443 -2.78 -2.99 18.30
CA ILE A 443 -3.92 -3.64 18.92
C ILE A 443 -4.03 -5.07 18.40
N PHE A 444 -3.95 -6.05 19.30
CA PHE A 444 -4.20 -7.46 19.04
C PHE A 444 -5.52 -7.84 19.71
N THR A 445 -6.54 -8.19 18.93
CA THR A 445 -7.86 -8.53 19.47
C THR A 445 -8.52 -9.74 18.84
N GLY A 446 -9.07 -10.65 19.64
CA GLY A 446 -9.84 -11.81 19.15
C GLY A 446 -9.03 -12.83 18.33
N ASN A 447 -7.68 -12.73 18.32
CA ASN A 447 -6.85 -13.64 17.54
C ASN A 447 -6.74 -15.01 18.24
N GLN A 448 -6.61 -16.07 17.44
CA GLN A 448 -6.71 -17.46 17.89
C GLN A 448 -5.56 -18.33 17.36
N ALA A 449 -4.98 -19.18 18.21
CA ALA A 449 -3.95 -20.18 17.87
C ALA A 449 -3.92 -21.31 18.92
N ASP A 450 -3.11 -22.34 18.73
CA ASP A 450 -2.78 -23.25 19.84
C ASP A 450 -1.80 -22.58 20.80
N GLN A 451 -0.80 -21.87 20.27
CA GLN A 451 0.16 -21.08 21.05
C GLN A 451 0.26 -19.64 20.56
N GLY A 452 0.23 -18.68 21.50
CA GLY A 452 0.41 -17.27 21.15
C GLY A 452 -0.79 -16.71 20.38
N GLY A 453 -1.96 -16.64 21.01
CA GLY A 453 -3.19 -16.19 20.35
C GLY A 453 -3.02 -14.83 19.66
N GLY A 454 -2.50 -13.84 20.39
CA GLY A 454 -2.13 -12.54 19.80
C GLY A 454 -0.79 -12.57 19.08
N LEU A 455 0.27 -12.97 19.79
CA LEU A 455 1.64 -13.01 19.29
C LEU A 455 2.37 -14.26 19.78
N PHE A 456 3.00 -14.95 18.85
CA PHE A 456 3.99 -15.98 19.12
C PHE A 456 5.39 -15.42 18.83
N ASN A 457 6.26 -15.36 19.83
CA ASN A 457 7.64 -14.87 19.70
C ASN A 457 8.66 -16.00 19.88
N GLU A 458 9.31 -16.37 18.79
CA GLU A 458 10.39 -17.33 18.78
C GLU A 458 11.76 -16.68 19.00
N ASN A 459 11.96 -15.47 18.48
CA ASN A 459 13.23 -14.75 18.51
C ASN A 459 13.12 -13.42 19.29
N GLU A 460 13.49 -12.29 18.71
CA GLU A 460 13.53 -11.01 19.44
C GLU A 460 12.27 -10.19 19.18
N ALA A 461 11.62 -9.76 20.25
CA ALA A 461 10.49 -8.83 20.17
C ALA A 461 10.63 -7.67 21.16
N VAL A 462 10.42 -6.46 20.66
CA VAL A 462 10.13 -5.25 21.43
C VAL A 462 8.66 -4.91 21.23
N VAL A 463 7.90 -4.90 22.31
CA VAL A 463 6.46 -4.64 22.32
C VAL A 463 6.19 -3.49 23.27
N ASP A 464 5.80 -2.33 22.74
CA ASP A 464 5.61 -1.12 23.54
C ASP A 464 4.28 -0.43 23.21
N PHE A 465 3.60 0.08 24.25
CA PHE A 465 2.27 0.70 24.13
C PHE A 465 1.22 -0.17 23.42
N CYS A 466 1.36 -1.49 23.43
CA CYS A 466 0.47 -2.39 22.72
C CYS A 466 -0.71 -2.83 23.60
N THR A 467 -1.80 -3.23 22.95
CA THR A 467 -3.01 -3.73 23.61
C THR A 467 -3.33 -5.14 23.13
N PHE A 468 -3.45 -6.09 24.05
CA PHE A 468 -3.86 -7.47 23.78
C PHE A 468 -5.20 -7.72 24.46
N THR A 469 -6.26 -7.93 23.68
CA THR A 469 -7.63 -8.11 24.20
C THR A 469 -8.30 -9.35 23.67
N ASN A 470 -8.83 -10.20 24.55
CA ASN A 470 -9.62 -11.37 24.16
C ASN A 470 -8.92 -12.28 23.13
N ASN A 471 -7.59 -12.35 23.14
CA ASN A 471 -6.87 -13.31 22.33
C ASN A 471 -6.89 -14.68 23.04
N GLN A 472 -6.98 -15.75 22.26
CA GLN A 472 -7.17 -17.10 22.76
C GLN A 472 -6.06 -18.02 22.24
N ALA A 473 -5.46 -18.77 23.17
CA ALA A 473 -4.62 -19.92 22.90
C ALA A 473 -5.31 -21.18 23.42
N ASP A 474 -5.33 -22.25 22.64
CA ASP A 474 -5.84 -23.53 23.13
C ASP A 474 -4.86 -24.17 24.13
N ASP A 475 -3.55 -23.94 23.97
CA ASP A 475 -2.50 -24.39 24.89
C ASP A 475 -1.92 -23.22 25.72
N GLU A 476 -0.91 -22.50 25.24
CA GLU A 476 -0.20 -21.47 26.04
C GLU A 476 -0.17 -20.08 25.40
N GLY A 477 -0.16 -19.06 26.26
CA GLY A 477 0.09 -17.68 25.82
C GLY A 477 -1.09 -17.06 25.08
N GLY A 478 -2.22 -16.85 25.76
CA GLY A 478 -3.43 -16.30 25.14
C GLY A 478 -3.16 -14.97 24.44
N GLY A 479 -2.52 -14.04 25.15
CA GLY A 479 -2.00 -12.80 24.57
C GLY A 479 -0.68 -13.04 23.82
N ILE A 480 0.37 -13.41 24.56
CA ILE A 480 1.71 -13.67 24.03
C ILE A 480 2.24 -15.01 24.49
N PHE A 481 2.83 -15.78 23.58
CA PHE A 481 3.78 -16.84 23.88
C PHE A 481 5.19 -16.37 23.52
N ALA A 482 6.18 -16.55 24.39
CA ALA A 482 7.57 -16.20 24.08
C ALA A 482 8.59 -17.27 24.51
N ARG A 483 9.30 -17.83 23.52
CA ARG A 483 10.51 -18.66 23.70
C ARG A 483 11.82 -17.95 23.35
N GLY A 484 11.75 -16.77 22.73
CA GLY A 484 12.89 -15.87 22.53
C GLY A 484 12.85 -14.64 23.44
N VAL A 485 13.81 -13.71 23.24
CA VAL A 485 13.93 -12.48 24.05
C VAL A 485 12.71 -11.58 23.86
N LEU A 486 12.10 -11.17 24.97
CA LEU A 486 10.93 -10.28 24.97
C LEU A 486 11.16 -9.03 25.84
N ASN A 487 11.09 -7.86 25.23
CA ASN A 487 11.04 -6.58 25.93
C ASN A 487 9.63 -5.98 25.82
N LEU A 488 8.86 -6.04 26.91
CA LEU A 488 7.48 -5.57 26.99
C LEU A 488 7.41 -4.30 27.85
N GLY A 489 6.93 -3.21 27.24
CA GLY A 489 6.77 -1.90 27.87
C GLY A 489 5.36 -1.37 27.73
N SER A 490 4.89 -0.62 28.73
CA SER A 490 3.72 0.27 28.64
C SER A 490 2.45 -0.37 28.05
N SER A 491 2.27 -1.68 28.19
CA SER A 491 1.29 -2.45 27.43
C SER A 491 0.13 -2.96 28.30
N TYR A 492 -1.00 -3.26 27.65
CA TYR A 492 -2.24 -3.61 28.32
C TYR A 492 -2.79 -4.95 27.83
N PHE A 493 -3.05 -5.87 28.76
CA PHE A 493 -3.52 -7.23 28.50
C PHE A 493 -4.85 -7.45 29.21
N GLN A 494 -5.93 -7.62 28.46
CA GLN A 494 -7.26 -7.83 29.03
C GLN A 494 -8.03 -9.00 28.44
N GLY A 495 -8.56 -9.87 29.29
CA GLY A 495 -9.48 -10.91 28.85
C GLY A 495 -8.85 -11.98 27.96
N ASN A 496 -7.52 -12.05 27.87
CA ASN A 496 -6.85 -13.08 27.08
C ASN A 496 -6.89 -14.41 27.83
N SER A 497 -7.01 -15.51 27.09
CA SER A 497 -7.22 -16.84 27.65
C SER A 497 -6.30 -17.89 27.05
N ALA A 498 -5.78 -18.79 27.88
CA ALA A 498 -5.00 -19.97 27.45
C ALA A 498 -5.57 -21.24 28.11
N GLY A 499 -5.58 -22.39 27.44
CA GLY A 499 -6.04 -23.64 28.06
C GLY A 499 -5.10 -24.17 29.14
N VAL A 500 -3.78 -23.98 28.97
CA VAL A 500 -2.73 -24.52 29.83
C VAL A 500 -2.10 -23.42 30.68
N ALA A 501 -1.39 -22.45 30.08
CA ALA A 501 -0.66 -21.47 30.87
C ALA A 501 -0.55 -20.09 30.23
N GLY A 502 -0.46 -19.06 31.08
CA GLY A 502 -0.17 -17.69 30.66
C GLY A 502 -1.30 -17.08 29.85
N GLY A 503 -2.42 -16.76 30.50
CA GLY A 503 -3.57 -16.16 29.81
C GLY A 503 -3.19 -14.87 29.09
N GLY A 504 -2.42 -14.00 29.75
CA GLY A 504 -1.83 -12.81 29.13
C GLY A 504 -0.48 -13.08 28.46
N LEU A 505 0.47 -13.68 29.18
CA LEU A 505 1.83 -13.96 28.71
C LEU A 505 2.29 -15.34 29.19
N TYR A 506 2.86 -16.13 28.29
CA TYR A 506 3.59 -17.34 28.61
C TYR A 506 5.07 -17.24 28.20
N LEU A 507 5.97 -17.76 29.04
CA LEU A 507 7.41 -17.80 28.81
C LEU A 507 7.96 -19.21 28.97
N THR A 508 8.89 -19.60 28.10
CA THR A 508 9.64 -20.85 28.24
C THR A 508 11.03 -20.76 27.61
N GLY A 509 12.08 -21.17 28.34
CA GLY A 509 13.46 -21.10 27.88
C GLY A 509 13.93 -19.70 27.43
N SER A 510 13.33 -18.64 27.97
CA SER A 510 13.45 -17.27 27.46
C SER A 510 13.74 -16.22 28.53
N ASP A 511 14.34 -15.11 28.09
CA ASP A 511 14.57 -13.90 28.90
C ASP A 511 13.51 -12.84 28.55
N ALA A 512 12.79 -12.38 29.57
CA ALA A 512 11.77 -11.36 29.40
C ALA A 512 11.88 -10.21 30.41
N LYS A 513 11.62 -8.99 29.92
CA LYS A 513 11.46 -7.79 30.74
C LYS A 513 10.05 -7.25 30.53
N VAL A 514 9.32 -7.08 31.62
CA VAL A 514 7.99 -6.49 31.64
C VAL A 514 8.04 -5.22 32.48
N SER A 515 7.68 -4.10 31.89
CA SER A 515 7.70 -2.79 32.55
C SER A 515 6.43 -2.01 32.26
N LEU A 516 5.95 -1.24 33.25
CA LEU A 516 4.84 -0.30 33.09
C LEU A 516 3.56 -0.91 32.49
N SER A 517 3.36 -2.21 32.67
CA SER A 517 2.32 -2.96 31.97
C SER A 517 1.20 -3.41 32.90
N THR A 518 0.00 -3.59 32.35
CA THR A 518 -1.18 -4.02 33.11
C THR A 518 -1.77 -5.30 32.55
N PHE A 519 -1.99 -6.29 33.42
CA PHE A 519 -2.68 -7.54 33.11
C PHE A 519 -3.97 -7.62 33.92
N LEU A 520 -5.10 -7.61 33.22
CA LEU A 520 -6.44 -7.53 33.78
C LEU A 520 -7.33 -8.68 33.29
N SER A 521 -7.92 -9.46 34.20
CA SER A 521 -8.95 -10.45 33.82
C SER A 521 -8.51 -11.48 32.77
N ASN A 522 -7.22 -11.81 32.72
CA ASN A 522 -6.72 -12.89 31.88
C ASN A 522 -6.93 -14.24 32.60
N SER A 523 -7.04 -15.33 31.84
CA SER A 523 -7.34 -16.66 32.40
C SER A 523 -6.49 -17.77 31.81
N ALA A 524 -6.04 -18.70 32.66
CA ALA A 524 -5.39 -19.94 32.22
C ALA A 524 -5.57 -21.09 33.22
N SER A 525 -5.00 -22.28 32.96
CA SER A 525 -4.90 -23.28 34.02
C SER A 525 -3.82 -22.95 35.04
N ASN A 526 -2.66 -22.44 34.59
CA ASN A 526 -1.59 -21.90 35.43
C ASN A 526 -1.18 -20.50 34.98
N GLY A 527 -0.96 -19.57 35.89
CA GLY A 527 -0.49 -18.23 35.51
C GLY A 527 -1.56 -17.45 34.76
N GLY A 528 -2.64 -17.07 35.45
CA GLY A 528 -3.77 -16.39 34.82
C GLY A 528 -3.35 -15.15 34.02
N ALA A 529 -2.48 -14.31 34.60
CA ALA A 529 -1.79 -13.26 33.85
C ALA A 529 -0.51 -13.77 33.17
N ILE A 530 0.45 -14.24 33.96
CA ILE A 530 1.76 -14.67 33.46
C ILE A 530 2.06 -16.09 33.90
N GLY A 531 2.36 -16.97 32.95
CA GLY A 531 2.83 -18.33 33.21
C GLY A 531 4.27 -18.51 32.73
N LEU A 532 5.09 -19.23 33.50
CA LEU A 532 6.40 -19.67 33.09
C LEU A 532 6.46 -21.20 33.15
N GLY A 533 7.05 -21.82 32.13
CA GLY A 533 7.16 -23.27 32.02
C GLY A 533 8.53 -23.73 31.54
N VAL A 534 8.92 -24.92 32.00
CA VAL A 534 10.26 -25.49 31.79
C VAL A 534 10.38 -26.38 30.55
N SER A 535 9.35 -26.41 29.70
CA SER A 535 9.29 -27.29 28.52
C SER A 535 10.51 -27.18 27.60
N SER A 536 11.13 -26.00 27.51
CA SER A 536 12.35 -25.75 26.73
C SER A 536 13.49 -25.13 27.54
N GLY A 537 13.48 -25.30 28.88
CA GLY A 537 14.51 -24.77 29.78
C GLY A 537 13.99 -23.69 30.74
N THR A 538 14.87 -23.21 31.62
CA THR A 538 14.55 -22.20 32.63
C THR A 538 14.42 -20.82 32.00
N SER A 539 13.36 -20.09 32.36
CA SER A 539 13.15 -18.70 31.94
C SER A 539 13.63 -17.71 32.99
N THR A 540 14.04 -16.51 32.55
CA THR A 540 14.24 -15.35 33.43
C THR A 540 13.19 -14.28 33.13
N LEU A 541 12.58 -13.74 34.18
CA LEU A 541 11.57 -12.71 34.06
C LEU A 541 11.85 -11.59 35.06
N LEU A 542 11.97 -10.36 34.55
CA LEU A 542 11.97 -9.15 35.36
C LEU A 542 10.66 -8.40 35.16
N VAL A 543 9.86 -8.28 36.22
CA VAL A 543 8.65 -7.44 36.22
C VAL A 543 8.88 -6.19 37.05
N THR A 544 8.66 -5.03 36.43
CA THR A 544 8.84 -3.71 37.03
C THR A 544 7.62 -2.83 36.83
N ASP A 545 7.22 -2.07 37.85
CA ASP A 545 6.21 -1.02 37.71
C ASP A 545 4.89 -1.47 37.08
N SER A 546 4.51 -2.73 37.29
CA SER A 546 3.40 -3.37 36.58
C SER A 546 2.27 -3.77 37.53
N VAL A 547 1.06 -3.90 36.98
CA VAL A 547 -0.15 -4.23 37.73
C VAL A 547 -0.80 -5.48 37.17
N LEU A 548 -0.88 -6.54 37.97
CA LEU A 548 -1.52 -7.80 37.64
C LEU A 548 -2.69 -8.02 38.61
N ARG A 549 -3.92 -7.86 38.12
CA ARG A 549 -5.13 -7.98 38.95
C ARG A 549 -6.31 -8.61 38.25
N PHE A 550 -7.20 -9.23 39.03
CA PHE A 550 -8.42 -9.90 38.57
C PHE A 550 -8.17 -11.03 37.57
N ASN A 551 -6.94 -11.51 37.45
CA ASN A 551 -6.62 -12.66 36.62
C ASN A 551 -6.98 -13.95 37.35
N SER A 552 -7.29 -15.00 36.59
CA SER A 552 -7.78 -16.27 37.15
C SER A 552 -6.98 -17.46 36.64
N ALA A 553 -6.64 -18.38 37.55
CA ALA A 553 -6.07 -19.67 37.20
C ALA A 553 -6.95 -20.79 37.78
N THR A 554 -7.16 -21.86 37.01
CA THR A 554 -7.92 -23.03 37.50
C THR A 554 -7.10 -23.94 38.39
N THR A 555 -5.76 -23.81 38.40
CA THR A 555 -4.84 -24.63 39.20
C THR A 555 -3.96 -23.78 40.11
N SER A 556 -3.01 -23.02 39.55
CA SER A 556 -2.03 -22.27 40.34
C SER A 556 -1.67 -20.90 39.76
N GLY A 557 -1.34 -19.94 40.63
CA GLY A 557 -0.75 -18.66 40.19
C GLY A 557 -1.75 -17.81 39.42
N GLY A 558 -2.80 -17.29 40.07
CA GLY A 558 -3.79 -16.45 39.39
C GLY A 558 -3.14 -15.21 38.76
N GLY A 559 -2.20 -14.59 39.46
CA GLY A 559 -1.34 -13.55 38.90
C GLY A 559 -0.17 -14.14 38.11
N ILE A 560 0.84 -14.65 38.81
CA ILE A 560 2.05 -15.23 38.19
C ILE A 560 2.24 -16.67 38.66
N PHE A 561 2.51 -17.57 37.73
CA PHE A 561 2.99 -18.93 38.00
C PHE A 561 4.44 -19.05 37.53
N ALA A 562 5.36 -19.37 38.45
CA ALA A 562 6.76 -19.68 38.16
C ALA A 562 7.01 -21.18 38.32
N GLY A 563 7.50 -21.82 37.25
CA GLY A 563 7.90 -23.23 37.25
C GLY A 563 9.18 -23.48 38.04
N ALA A 564 9.49 -24.77 38.24
CA ALA A 564 10.69 -25.16 38.97
C ALA A 564 11.97 -24.78 38.22
N GLY A 565 12.77 -23.89 38.80
CA GLY A 565 14.03 -23.42 38.19
C GLY A 565 13.91 -22.09 37.44
N ASP A 566 12.70 -21.58 37.22
CA ASP A 566 12.50 -20.25 36.67
C ASP A 566 12.95 -19.16 37.66
N GLN A 567 13.48 -18.07 37.12
CA GLN A 567 13.96 -16.94 37.93
C GLN A 567 13.08 -15.71 37.68
N VAL A 568 12.18 -15.43 38.62
CA VAL A 568 11.28 -14.28 38.53
C VAL A 568 11.67 -13.21 39.53
N THR A 569 12.03 -12.03 39.04
CA THR A 569 12.30 -10.84 39.87
C THR A 569 11.13 -9.87 39.79
N LEU A 570 10.59 -9.47 40.94
CA LEU A 570 9.55 -8.44 41.04
C LEU A 570 10.11 -7.17 41.68
N ARG A 571 9.85 -6.01 41.08
CA ARG A 571 10.19 -4.70 41.67
C ARG A 571 9.08 -3.69 41.43
N ARG A 572 8.71 -2.92 42.45
CA ARG A 572 7.70 -1.83 42.36
C ARG A 572 6.39 -2.26 41.68
N SER A 573 6.00 -3.53 41.82
CA SER A 573 4.87 -4.11 41.08
C SER A 573 3.75 -4.56 42.02
N GLN A 574 2.52 -4.56 41.50
CA GLN A 574 1.32 -4.99 42.23
C GLN A 574 0.79 -6.29 41.64
N VAL A 575 0.70 -7.34 42.46
CA VAL A 575 0.05 -8.61 42.08
C VAL A 575 -1.00 -8.93 43.13
N ARG A 576 -2.26 -8.59 42.84
CA ARG A 576 -3.34 -8.63 43.85
C ARG A 576 -4.71 -8.86 43.22
N GLN A 577 -5.64 -9.34 44.04
CA GLN A 577 -7.04 -9.58 43.62
C GLN A 577 -7.14 -10.58 42.46
N ASN A 578 -6.19 -11.50 42.35
CA ASN A 578 -6.29 -12.61 41.42
C ASN A 578 -7.03 -13.79 42.08
N SER A 579 -7.29 -14.86 41.33
CA SER A 579 -7.96 -16.06 41.83
C SER A 579 -7.24 -17.33 41.36
N ALA A 580 -6.95 -18.25 42.28
CA ALA A 580 -6.49 -19.60 41.96
C ALA A 580 -6.70 -20.53 43.18
N PRO A 581 -6.86 -21.85 43.00
CA PRO A 581 -6.86 -22.79 44.11
C PRO A 581 -5.56 -22.79 44.93
N SER A 582 -4.41 -22.65 44.26
CA SER A 582 -3.08 -22.59 44.89
C SER A 582 -2.32 -21.34 44.46
N GLY A 583 -1.63 -20.67 45.38
CA GLY A 583 -0.83 -19.48 45.07
C GLY A 583 -1.63 -18.40 44.35
N VAL A 584 -2.64 -17.82 45.04
CA VAL A 584 -3.65 -16.94 44.42
C VAL A 584 -3.04 -15.83 43.57
N ASP A 585 -2.09 -15.08 44.13
CA ASP A 585 -1.41 -14.02 43.40
C ASP A 585 -0.10 -14.50 42.79
N LEU A 586 0.67 -15.29 43.54
CA LEU A 586 1.98 -15.81 43.12
C LEU A 586 2.10 -17.31 43.46
N PHE A 587 2.73 -18.07 42.58
CA PHE A 587 3.13 -19.46 42.82
C PHE A 587 4.57 -19.69 42.38
N GLY A 588 5.41 -20.29 43.24
CA GLY A 588 6.81 -20.62 42.93
C GLY A 588 7.85 -19.75 43.65
N ALA A 589 9.08 -19.72 43.13
CA ALA A 589 10.19 -18.99 43.74
C ALA A 589 10.40 -17.62 43.09
N TYR A 590 10.65 -16.59 43.90
CA TYR A 590 10.81 -15.21 43.44
C TYR A 590 12.01 -14.52 44.07
N ILE A 591 12.50 -13.49 43.40
CA ILE A 591 13.51 -12.56 43.88
C ILE A 591 12.85 -11.20 44.08
N SER A 592 12.93 -10.66 45.30
CA SER A 592 12.49 -9.29 45.55
C SER A 592 13.54 -8.29 45.06
N GLY A 593 13.16 -7.47 44.08
CA GLY A 593 13.81 -6.21 43.75
C GLY A 593 13.27 -5.02 44.56
N GLY A 594 12.37 -5.27 45.51
CA GLY A 594 11.82 -4.31 46.46
C GLY A 594 10.55 -3.58 46.05
N PHE A 595 9.83 -3.09 47.06
CA PHE A 595 8.62 -2.25 46.97
C PHE A 595 7.44 -2.90 46.22
N ASN A 596 7.24 -4.21 46.36
CA ASN A 596 6.13 -4.93 45.74
C ASN A 596 4.89 -4.95 46.64
N LEU A 597 3.70 -4.99 46.04
CA LEU A 597 2.43 -5.19 46.75
C LEU A 597 1.78 -6.50 46.30
N ILE A 598 1.73 -7.49 47.20
CA ILE A 598 1.14 -8.80 46.95
C ILE A 598 -0.17 -8.93 47.73
N GLY A 599 -1.25 -9.32 47.05
CA GLY A 599 -2.61 -9.31 47.61
C GLY A 599 -2.95 -10.43 48.59
N LYS A 600 -2.35 -11.60 48.46
CA LYS A 600 -2.53 -12.74 49.37
C LYS A 600 -1.25 -13.55 49.47
N GLY A 601 -0.82 -13.81 50.71
CA GLY A 601 0.33 -14.68 51.00
C GLY A 601 0.05 -16.17 50.76
N GLY A 602 1.11 -16.94 50.51
CA GLY A 602 1.09 -18.40 50.38
C GLY A 602 1.24 -18.89 48.94
N GLY A 603 1.93 -20.03 48.75
CA GLY A 603 2.23 -20.61 47.44
C GLY A 603 3.53 -20.13 46.80
N PHE A 604 4.20 -19.13 47.38
CA PHE A 604 5.47 -18.59 46.89
C PHE A 604 6.55 -18.44 47.97
N THR A 605 7.81 -18.30 47.55
CA THR A 605 8.97 -18.02 48.41
C THR A 605 9.80 -16.84 47.89
N GLY A 606 10.70 -16.31 48.73
CA GLY A 606 11.70 -15.31 48.35
C GLY A 606 11.27 -13.83 48.44
N ILE A 607 9.97 -13.55 48.56
CA ILE A 607 9.44 -12.24 48.95
C ILE A 607 8.91 -12.33 50.39
N VAL A 608 9.34 -11.41 51.26
CA VAL A 608 9.03 -11.42 52.69
C VAL A 608 8.37 -10.11 53.08
N ASN A 609 7.23 -10.19 53.78
CA ASN A 609 6.48 -9.01 54.21
C ASN A 609 7.34 -8.09 55.09
N GLY A 610 7.39 -6.80 54.77
CA GLY A 610 8.16 -5.79 55.48
C GLY A 610 9.67 -5.77 55.18
N VAL A 611 10.16 -6.65 54.31
CA VAL A 611 11.56 -6.68 53.86
C VAL A 611 11.66 -6.00 52.49
N ASN A 612 12.73 -5.24 52.23
CA ASN A 612 12.93 -4.50 50.97
C ASN A 612 11.77 -3.57 50.55
N GLY A 613 10.94 -3.14 51.51
CA GLY A 613 9.74 -2.34 51.25
C GLY A 613 8.56 -3.12 50.67
N ASP A 614 8.64 -4.46 50.62
CA ASP A 614 7.55 -5.31 50.14
C ASP A 614 6.40 -5.37 51.15
N VAL A 615 5.18 -5.35 50.64
CA VAL A 615 3.94 -5.48 51.41
C VAL A 615 3.20 -6.71 50.91
N ILE A 616 2.97 -7.67 51.80
CA ILE A 616 2.10 -8.81 51.57
C ILE A 616 0.84 -8.58 52.41
N LEU A 617 -0.29 -8.39 51.73
CA LEU A 617 -1.58 -8.34 52.39
C LEU A 617 -1.87 -9.77 52.90
N VAL A 618 -1.81 -9.93 54.22
CA VAL A 618 -2.22 -11.16 54.90
C VAL A 618 -3.75 -11.18 54.86
N PRO A 619 -4.40 -12.33 54.59
CA PRO A 619 -5.86 -12.41 54.53
C PRO A 619 -6.57 -11.79 55.74
#